data_AF-A0A1Y2X999-F1
#
_entry.id   AF-A0A1Y2X999-F1
#
_cell.length_a   1.000
_cell.length_b   1.000
_cell.length_c   1.000
_cell.angle_alpha   90.00
_cell.angle_beta   90.00
_cell.angle_gamma   90.00
#
_symmetry.space_group_name_H-M   'P 1'
#
loop_
_entity.id
_entity.type
_entity.pdbx_description
1 polymer ?
#
loop_
_entity_poly.entity_id
_entity_poly.type
_entity_poly.pdbx_seq_one_letter_code
_entity_poly.pdbx_strand_id
1 'polypeptide(L)'
;MPLNGNFKPNTLYITLDSRPLQDEYHWALVTTDASCHATLRHASNLNGPWKREEKDFRPDERMMLITLVGVGDISDQEKMVEATRSVPVDGLPSPRTGRAFNCLTWLLDVIVALNDQAIVPLPCDICTYH
;
A
#
# COMPACT_ATOMS: atom_id res chain seq x y z
N MET A 1 -2.44 -18.52 -6.53
CA MET A 1 -1.42 -19.34 -5.82
C MET A 1 -1.73 -19.26 -4.32
N PRO A 2 -1.64 -20.35 -3.54
CA PRO A 2 -1.81 -20.25 -2.09
C PRO A 2 -0.69 -19.38 -1.50
N LEU A 3 -1.03 -18.50 -0.56
CA LEU A 3 -0.02 -17.76 0.20
C LEU A 3 0.80 -18.72 1.06
N ASN A 4 2.10 -18.45 1.19
CA ASN A 4 2.93 -19.09 2.20
C ASN A 4 2.69 -18.45 3.58
N GLY A 5 1.47 -18.55 4.09
CA GLY A 5 1.04 -17.94 5.35
C GLY A 5 -0.42 -17.48 5.33
N ASN A 6 -0.92 -17.06 6.49
CA ASN A 6 -2.25 -16.48 6.64
C ASN A 6 -2.15 -14.99 6.97
N PHE A 7 -3.22 -14.25 6.65
CA PHE A 7 -3.39 -12.90 7.17
C PHE A 7 -3.39 -12.90 8.69
N LYS A 8 -2.66 -11.95 9.25
CA LYS A 8 -2.71 -11.58 10.66
C LYS A 8 -3.75 -10.47 10.82
N PRO A 9 -4.45 -10.41 11.97
CA PRO A 9 -5.39 -9.33 12.23
C PRO A 9 -4.64 -8.02 12.47
N ASN A 10 -5.25 -6.90 12.06
CA ASN A 10 -4.70 -5.56 12.27
C ASN A 10 -3.25 -5.41 11.78
N THR A 11 -2.97 -5.80 10.54
CA THR A 11 -1.61 -5.81 10.00
C THR A 11 -1.56 -5.11 8.65
N LEU A 12 -0.49 -4.35 8.47
CA LEU A 12 -0.12 -3.71 7.21
C LEU A 12 0.70 -4.68 6.36
N TYR A 13 0.36 -4.77 5.08
CA TYR A 13 1.07 -5.52 4.07
C TYR A 13 1.32 -4.67 2.83
N ILE A 14 2.38 -5.00 2.09
CA ILE A 14 2.64 -4.49 0.75
C ILE A 14 2.44 -5.64 -0.23
N THR A 15 1.67 -5.39 -1.29
CA THR A 15 1.55 -6.31 -2.41
C THR A 15 2.29 -5.76 -3.62
N LEU A 16 2.93 -6.68 -4.35
CA LEU A 16 3.56 -6.43 -5.63
C LEU A 16 2.92 -7.36 -6.66
N ASP A 17 2.26 -6.77 -7.65
CA ASP A 17 1.70 -7.49 -8.79
C ASP A 17 2.53 -7.18 -10.05
N SER A 18 2.77 -8.16 -10.93
CA SER A 18 3.31 -7.90 -12.27
C SER A 18 2.26 -7.23 -13.16
N ARG A 19 2.71 -6.48 -14.17
CA ARG A 19 1.86 -6.00 -15.26
C ARG A 19 2.16 -6.76 -16.56
N PRO A 20 1.26 -6.70 -17.56
CA PRO A 20 1.47 -7.37 -18.84
C PRO A 20 2.69 -6.88 -19.63
N LEU A 21 3.12 -5.63 -19.39
CA LEU A 21 4.31 -5.06 -19.99
C LEU A 21 5.55 -5.45 -19.17
N GLN A 22 6.63 -5.79 -19.86
CA GLN A 22 7.88 -6.18 -19.24
C GLN A 22 8.41 -5.07 -18.31
N ASP A 23 8.91 -5.45 -17.15
CA ASP A 23 9.47 -4.58 -16.11
C ASP A 23 8.50 -3.53 -15.53
N GLU A 24 7.19 -3.70 -15.76
CA GLU A 24 6.17 -2.92 -15.10
C GLU A 24 5.57 -3.67 -13.92
N TYR A 25 5.47 -2.97 -12.79
CA TYR A 25 4.93 -3.50 -11.55
C TYR A 25 3.85 -2.60 -11.00
N HIS A 26 2.90 -3.21 -10.29
CA HIS A 26 1.89 -2.49 -9.53
C HIS A 26 2.11 -2.69 -8.04
N TRP A 27 2.30 -1.58 -7.33
CA TRP A 27 2.49 -1.55 -5.89
C TRP A 27 1.19 -1.11 -5.23
N ALA A 28 0.81 -1.80 -4.15
CA ALA A 28 -0.37 -1.43 -3.39
C ALA A 28 -0.21 -1.79 -1.90
N LEU A 29 -1.02 -1.09 -1.10
CA LEU A 29 -1.16 -1.36 0.32
C LEU A 29 -2.25 -2.40 0.51
N VAL A 30 -2.05 -3.34 1.42
CA VAL A 30 -3.11 -4.22 1.93
C VAL A 30 -3.15 -4.08 3.43
N THR A 31 -4.33 -3.86 4.00
CA THR A 31 -4.50 -3.88 5.46
C THR A 31 -5.52 -4.91 5.86
N THR A 32 -5.37 -5.47 7.04
CA THR A 32 -6.36 -6.37 7.63
C THR A 32 -7.04 -5.70 8.82
N ASP A 33 -8.33 -5.98 8.99
CA ASP A 33 -9.07 -5.65 10.22
C ASP A 33 -8.86 -6.72 11.31
N ALA A 34 -9.57 -6.59 12.44
CA ALA A 34 -9.51 -7.54 13.55
C ALA A 34 -10.03 -8.95 13.18
N SER A 35 -10.85 -9.06 12.12
CA SER A 35 -11.40 -10.31 11.58
C SER A 35 -10.58 -10.86 10.40
N CYS A 36 -9.40 -10.28 10.13
CA CYS A 36 -8.55 -10.59 8.98
C CYS A 36 -9.20 -10.31 7.61
N HIS A 37 -10.24 -9.46 7.53
CA HIS A 37 -10.69 -8.98 6.23
C HIS A 37 -9.65 -8.05 5.64
N ALA A 38 -9.17 -8.41 4.44
CA ALA A 38 -8.12 -7.67 3.77
C ALA A 38 -8.70 -6.64 2.79
N THR A 39 -8.25 -5.40 2.90
CA THR A 39 -8.59 -4.31 1.97
C THR A 39 -7.34 -3.87 1.22
N LEU A 40 -7.39 -3.90 -0.11
CA LEU A 40 -6.39 -3.31 -0.99
C LEU A 40 -6.64 -1.81 -1.12
N ARG A 41 -5.60 -0.99 -0.97
CA ARG A 41 -5.61 0.44 -1.27
C ARG A 41 -4.47 0.80 -2.21
N HIS A 42 -4.78 1.51 -3.29
CA HIS A 42 -3.77 1.92 -4.26
C HIS A 42 -4.14 3.19 -5.02
N ALA A 43 -3.11 3.82 -5.57
CA ALA A 43 -3.27 4.79 -6.65
C ALA A 43 -3.45 4.05 -7.98
N SER A 44 -4.42 4.49 -8.78
CA SER A 44 -4.75 3.89 -10.07
C SER A 44 -5.03 4.99 -11.10
N ASN A 45 -4.50 4.84 -12.31
CA ASN A 45 -4.81 5.65 -13.48
C ASN A 45 -5.37 4.80 -14.65
N LEU A 46 -5.82 3.57 -14.35
CA LEU A 46 -6.28 2.62 -15.38
C LEU A 46 -7.46 3.18 -16.21
N ASN A 47 -8.31 3.98 -15.58
CA ASN A 47 -9.56 4.50 -16.17
C ASN A 47 -9.58 6.04 -16.24
N GLY A 48 -8.42 6.68 -16.42
CA GLY A 48 -8.30 8.13 -16.55
C GLY A 48 -7.33 8.76 -15.55
N PRO A 49 -7.65 9.93 -14.96
CA PRO A 49 -6.74 10.59 -14.02
C PRO A 49 -6.46 9.71 -12.81
N TRP A 50 -5.35 9.98 -12.14
CA TRP A 50 -5.00 9.30 -10.90
C TRP A 50 -6.13 9.45 -9.87
N LYS A 51 -6.46 8.34 -9.23
CA LYS A 51 -7.43 8.28 -8.15
C LYS A 51 -7.08 7.18 -7.16
N ARG A 52 -7.60 7.31 -5.94
CA ARG A 52 -7.57 6.24 -4.95
C ARG A 52 -8.60 5.18 -5.33
N GLU A 53 -8.20 3.92 -5.25
CA GLU A 53 -9.11 2.78 -5.31
C GLU A 53 -8.93 1.94 -4.04
N GLU A 54 -10.06 1.54 -3.45
CA GLU A 54 -10.13 0.64 -2.30
C GLU A 54 -11.06 -0.53 -2.66
N LYS A 55 -10.63 -1.77 -2.39
CA LYS A 55 -11.43 -2.97 -2.68
C LYS A 55 -11.03 -4.14 -1.79
N ASP A 56 -11.93 -5.10 -1.64
CA ASP A 56 -11.62 -6.37 -0.98
C ASP A 56 -10.42 -7.04 -1.67
N PHE A 57 -9.52 -7.58 -0.86
CA PHE A 57 -8.30 -8.22 -1.33
C PHE A 57 -8.35 -9.72 -1.08
N ARG A 58 -8.33 -10.47 -2.19
CA ARG A 58 -8.30 -11.94 -2.21
C ARG A 58 -7.05 -12.40 -2.95
N PRO A 59 -5.98 -12.76 -2.24
CA PRO A 59 -4.69 -13.10 -2.87
C PRO A 59 -4.76 -14.37 -3.71
N ASP A 60 -5.66 -15.28 -3.37
CA ASP A 60 -5.95 -16.52 -4.10
C ASP A 60 -6.54 -16.26 -5.50
N GLU A 61 -7.27 -15.15 -5.67
CA GLU A 61 -7.86 -14.71 -6.95
C GLU A 61 -6.88 -13.86 -7.80
N ARG A 62 -5.64 -13.60 -7.32
CA ARG A 62 -4.67 -12.72 -8.00
C ARG A 62 -3.63 -13.51 -8.79
N MET A 63 -3.85 -13.61 -10.11
CA MET A 63 -2.93 -14.33 -11.00
C MET A 63 -1.55 -13.67 -11.16
N MET A 64 -1.49 -12.34 -11.04
CA MET A 64 -0.25 -11.56 -11.25
C MET A 64 0.49 -11.26 -9.94
N LEU A 65 0.04 -11.81 -8.81
CA LEU A 65 0.67 -11.59 -7.51
C LEU A 65 2.08 -12.18 -7.49
N ILE A 66 3.09 -11.34 -7.31
CA ILE A 66 4.48 -11.76 -7.12
C ILE A 66 4.73 -12.02 -5.63
N THR A 67 4.41 -11.04 -4.79
CA THR A 67 4.64 -11.14 -3.35
C THR A 67 3.66 -10.31 -2.54
N LEU A 68 3.44 -10.76 -1.30
CA LEU A 68 2.70 -10.09 -0.26
C LEU A 68 3.54 -10.14 1.02
N VAL A 69 4.00 -8.98 1.48
CA VAL A 69 4.97 -8.88 2.58
C VAL A 69 4.33 -8.13 3.74
N GLY A 70 4.36 -8.74 4.93
CA GLY A 70 3.91 -8.09 6.17
C GLY A 70 4.92 -7.02 6.60
N VAL A 71 4.43 -5.82 6.86
CA VAL A 71 5.24 -4.66 7.24
C VAL A 71 5.24 -4.44 8.74
N GLY A 72 4.06 -4.49 9.37
CA GLY A 72 3.90 -4.24 10.79
C GLY A 72 2.44 -4.25 11.23
N ASP A 73 2.24 -4.23 12.55
CA ASP A 73 0.91 -4.19 13.14
C ASP A 73 0.35 -2.76 13.14
N ILE A 74 -0.96 -2.65 12.95
CA ILE A 74 -1.73 -1.42 12.92
C ILE A 74 -2.29 -1.19 14.33
N SER A 75 -1.90 -0.09 14.97
CA SER A 75 -2.36 0.24 16.33
C SER A 75 -3.77 0.81 16.37
N ASP A 76 -4.21 1.47 15.30
CA ASP A 76 -5.49 2.18 15.21
C ASP A 76 -6.01 2.15 13.77
N GLN A 77 -7.13 1.46 13.56
CA GLN A 77 -7.71 1.25 12.22
C GLN A 77 -8.33 2.53 11.64
N GLU A 78 -8.95 3.36 12.47
CA GLU A 78 -9.61 4.58 12.00
C GLU A 78 -8.54 5.60 11.56
N LYS A 79 -7.51 5.77 12.38
CA LYS A 79 -6.36 6.62 12.03
C LYS A 79 -5.60 6.10 10.82
N MET A 80 -5.45 4.78 10.67
CA MET A 80 -4.84 4.20 9.47
C MET A 80 -5.59 4.60 8.19
N VAL A 81 -6.93 4.53 8.23
CA VAL A 81 -7.76 4.93 7.10
C VAL A 81 -7.63 6.43 6.85
N GLU A 82 -7.67 7.26 7.89
CA GLU A 82 -7.50 8.71 7.76
C GLU A 82 -6.13 9.09 7.18
N ALA A 83 -5.04 8.53 7.72
CA ALA A 83 -3.68 8.76 7.25
C ALA A 83 -3.46 8.31 5.80
N THR A 84 -4.06 7.18 5.40
CA THR A 84 -4.03 6.75 4.00
C THR A 84 -4.82 7.71 3.09
N ARG A 85 -5.88 8.33 3.61
CA ARG A 85 -6.72 9.30 2.88
C ARG A 85 -6.08 10.68 2.77
N SER A 86 -5.19 11.05 3.69
CA SER A 86 -4.50 12.34 3.66
C SER A 86 -3.41 12.43 2.60
N VAL A 87 -2.91 11.30 2.09
CA VAL A 87 -1.91 11.30 1.02
C VAL A 87 -2.60 11.55 -0.34
N PRO A 88 -2.22 12.62 -1.07
CA PRO A 88 -2.87 12.99 -2.31
C PRO A 88 -2.64 11.94 -3.41
N VAL A 89 -3.62 11.84 -4.32
CA VAL A 89 -3.60 10.93 -5.47
C VAL A 89 -3.86 11.70 -6.75
N ASP A 90 -3.41 12.95 -6.79
CA ASP A 90 -3.67 13.95 -7.84
C ASP A 90 -2.71 13.86 -9.03
N GLY A 91 -1.71 12.97 -8.96
CA GLY A 91 -0.70 12.80 -10.00
C GLY A 91 0.46 13.79 -9.92
N LEU A 92 0.47 14.69 -8.93
CA LEU A 92 1.58 15.61 -8.72
C LEU A 92 2.78 14.90 -8.08
N PRO A 93 4.02 15.34 -8.35
CA PRO A 93 5.20 14.78 -7.71
C PRO A 93 5.09 14.75 -6.18
N SER A 94 5.72 13.75 -5.56
CA SER A 94 5.74 13.62 -4.10
C SER A 94 6.16 14.94 -3.44
N PRO A 95 5.37 15.52 -2.52
CA PRO A 95 5.76 16.72 -1.81
C PRO A 95 6.99 16.50 -0.92
N ARG A 96 7.24 15.24 -0.54
CA ARG A 96 8.37 14.85 0.33
C ARG A 96 9.68 14.69 -0.44
N THR A 97 9.63 14.12 -1.65
CA THR A 97 10.87 13.77 -2.38
C THR A 97 10.99 14.41 -3.77
N GLY A 98 9.96 15.09 -4.26
CA GLY A 98 9.90 15.63 -5.63
C GLY A 98 9.86 14.56 -6.73
N ARG A 99 9.73 13.27 -6.38
CA ARG A 99 9.72 12.17 -7.36
C ARG A 99 8.42 12.16 -8.14
N ALA A 100 8.50 11.79 -9.42
CA ALA A 100 7.33 11.63 -10.28
C ALA A 100 6.29 10.69 -9.64
N PHE A 101 5.02 11.04 -9.81
CA PHE A 101 3.92 10.29 -9.23
C PHE A 101 3.72 8.96 -9.96
N ASN A 102 3.63 7.88 -9.18
CA ASN A 102 3.19 6.56 -9.60
C ASN A 102 2.71 5.77 -8.37
N CYS A 103 2.27 4.53 -8.55
CA CYS A 103 1.76 3.70 -7.46
C CYS A 103 2.81 3.43 -6.35
N LEU A 104 4.09 3.30 -6.69
CA LEU A 104 5.17 3.11 -5.72
C LEU A 104 5.43 4.40 -4.94
N THR A 105 5.52 5.54 -5.61
CA THR A 105 5.71 6.85 -4.97
C THR A 105 4.59 7.12 -3.97
N TRP A 106 3.33 6.91 -4.38
CA TRP A 106 2.18 7.04 -3.49
C TRP A 106 2.25 6.07 -2.29
N LEU A 107 2.57 4.79 -2.54
CA LEU A 107 2.70 3.79 -1.48
C LEU A 107 3.74 4.21 -0.44
N LEU A 108 4.92 4.66 -0.88
CA LEU A 108 5.99 5.08 0.02
C LEU A 108 5.59 6.31 0.86
N ASP A 109 4.89 7.27 0.27
CA ASP A 109 4.41 8.44 1.00
C ASP A 109 3.31 8.07 2.02
N VAL A 110 2.46 7.09 1.72
CA VAL A 110 1.51 6.51 2.70
C VAL A 110 2.24 5.82 3.85
N ILE A 111 3.24 4.99 3.56
CA ILE A 111 4.00 4.30 4.61
C ILE A 111 4.68 5.31 5.55
N VAL A 112 5.26 6.37 5.00
CA VAL A 112 5.85 7.45 5.81
C VAL A 112 4.78 8.14 6.67
N ALA A 113 3.63 8.49 6.10
CA ALA A 113 2.53 9.11 6.85
C ALA A 113 2.01 8.23 8.01
N LEU A 114 1.97 6.90 7.81
CA LEU A 114 1.60 5.95 8.85
C LEU A 114 2.65 5.85 9.96
N ASN A 115 3.93 5.89 9.59
CA ASN A 115 5.04 5.86 10.54
C ASN A 115 5.13 7.15 11.37
N ASP A 116 5.00 8.31 10.72
CA ASP A 116 5.08 9.62 11.38
C ASP A 116 3.98 9.82 12.44
N GLN A 117 2.84 9.16 12.24
CA GLN A 117 1.72 9.15 13.19
C GLN A 117 1.78 7.99 14.20
N ALA A 118 2.85 7.20 14.20
CA ALA A 118 3.04 6.00 15.02
C ALA A 118 1.90 4.96 14.90
N ILE A 119 1.21 4.93 13.74
CA ILE A 119 0.12 3.98 13.45
C ILE A 119 0.68 2.61 13.11
N VAL A 120 1.77 2.60 12.34
CA VAL A 120 2.54 1.39 12.01
C VAL A 120 4.00 1.70 12.32
N PRO A 121 4.54 1.26 13.46
CA PRO A 121 5.93 1.49 13.80
C PRO A 121 6.80 0.66 12.87
N LEU A 122 7.65 1.32 12.09
CA LEU A 122 8.59 0.65 11.22
C LEU A 122 9.87 0.29 11.99
N PRO A 123 10.45 -0.90 11.74
CA PRO A 123 11.65 -1.34 12.45
C PRO A 123 12.92 -0.54 12.10
N CYS A 124 12.86 0.32 11.08
CA CYS A 124 13.94 1.22 10.68
C CYS A 124 13.38 2.52 10.10
N ASP A 125 14.14 3.60 10.22
CA ASP A 125 13.80 4.88 9.60
C ASP A 125 13.75 4.72 8.07
N ILE A 126 12.62 5.08 7.45
CA ILE A 126 12.56 5.29 5.99
C ILE A 126 13.17 6.66 5.69
N CYS A 127 14.48 6.78 5.92
CA CYS A 127 15.24 7.96 5.51
C CYS A 127 15.64 7.82 4.03
N THR A 128 14.99 8.65 3.20
CA THR A 128 15.60 9.34 2.04
C THR A 128 16.52 8.50 1.14
N TYR A 129 15.93 7.68 0.25
CA TYR A 129 16.64 7.32 -0.99
C TYR A 129 16.79 8.59 -1.83
N HIS A 130 17.98 9.19 -1.78
CA HIS A 130 18.45 10.24 -2.69
C HIS A 130 18.79 9.65 -4.06
#